data_AF-A0A8S4QLK6-F1
#
_entry.id   AF-A0A8S4QLK6-F1
#
_cell.length_a   1.000
_cell.length_b   1.000
_cell.length_c   1.000
_cell.angle_alpha   90.00
_cell.angle_beta   90.00
_cell.angle_gamma   90.00
#
_symmetry.space_group_name_H-M   'P 1'
#
loop_
_entity.id
_entity.type
_entity.pdbx_description
1 polymer ?
#
loop_
_entity_poly.entity_id
_entity_poly.type
_entity_poly.pdbx_seq_one_letter_code
_entity_poly.pdbx_strand_id
1 'polypeptide(L)'
;MATNYLINVPKLKGRDNYSEWGFAAENFLVLEGMKHCIKPEPGKEIARADDEKTKAKLIMTIDPSLYVHVKTVKSSKDLWNKLQQLFDDSGFSRRISL
;
A
#
# COMPACT_ATOMS: atom_id res chain seq x y z
N MET A 1 -24.52 -0.04 3.51
CA MET A 1 -23.87 0.39 2.25
C MET A 1 -22.37 0.26 2.47
N ALA A 2 -21.65 -0.47 1.64
CA ALA A 2 -20.19 -0.54 1.77
C ALA A 2 -19.62 0.81 1.34
N THR A 3 -19.13 1.62 2.28
CA THR A 3 -18.49 2.88 1.98
C THR A 3 -17.21 2.57 1.20
N ASN A 4 -17.18 2.94 -0.08
CA ASN A 4 -16.03 2.66 -0.92
C ASN A 4 -14.95 3.72 -0.70
N TYR A 5 -14.18 3.59 0.39
CA TYR A 5 -13.12 4.54 0.75
C TYR A 5 -11.98 4.60 -0.27
N LEU A 6 -11.94 3.64 -1.21
CA LEU A 6 -10.95 3.57 -2.29
C LEU A 6 -10.97 4.83 -3.19
N ILE A 7 -12.12 5.50 -3.30
CA ILE A 7 -12.25 6.76 -4.07
C ILE A 7 -11.38 7.90 -3.50
N ASN A 8 -11.05 7.83 -2.20
CA ASN A 8 -10.22 8.83 -1.54
C ASN A 8 -8.72 8.51 -1.64
N VAL A 9 -8.35 7.30 -2.12
CA VAL A 9 -6.96 6.93 -2.32
C VAL A 9 -6.58 7.30 -3.75
N PRO A 10 -5.59 8.20 -3.97
CA PRO A 10 -5.13 8.51 -5.32
C PRO A 10 -4.58 7.24 -5.98
N LYS A 11 -4.48 7.20 -7.31
CA LYS A 11 -3.76 6.10 -7.97
C LYS A 11 -2.25 6.32 -7.85
N LEU A 12 -1.49 5.33 -7.39
CA LEU A 12 -0.03 5.40 -7.37
C LEU A 12 0.51 5.50 -8.79
N LYS A 13 1.03 6.66 -9.18
CA LYS A 13 1.58 6.90 -10.53
C LYS A 13 3.09 6.69 -10.58
N GLY A 14 3.77 6.83 -9.45
CA GLY A 14 5.22 6.76 -9.37
C GLY A 14 5.74 7.43 -8.11
N ARG A 15 7.01 7.85 -8.14
CA ARG A 15 7.68 8.47 -6.98
C ARG A 15 7.02 9.77 -6.53
N ASP A 16 6.56 10.59 -7.47
CA ASP A 16 6.01 11.92 -7.16
C ASP A 16 4.80 11.89 -6.22
N ASN A 17 3.94 10.87 -6.32
CA ASN A 17 2.76 10.75 -5.45
C ASN A 17 2.86 9.61 -4.45
N TYR A 18 4.01 8.95 -4.32
CA TYR A 18 4.18 7.81 -3.43
C TYR A 18 3.94 8.18 -1.96
N SER A 19 4.42 9.34 -1.52
CA SER A 19 4.27 9.77 -0.12
C SER A 19 2.80 10.00 0.24
N GLU A 20 2.05 10.73 -0.61
CA GLU A 20 0.62 10.95 -0.43
C GLU A 20 -0.18 9.64 -0.57
N TRP A 21 0.13 8.84 -1.58
CA TRP A 21 -0.49 7.54 -1.80
C TRP A 21 -0.27 6.60 -0.63
N GLY A 22 0.96 6.49 -0.13
CA GLY A 22 1.33 5.63 0.99
C GLY A 22 0.58 6.03 2.25
N PHE A 23 0.48 7.34 2.52
CA PHE A 23 -0.33 7.84 3.62
C PHE A 23 -1.82 7.51 3.45
N ALA A 24 -2.40 7.76 2.28
CA ALA A 24 -3.82 7.48 2.01
C ALA A 24 -4.14 5.98 2.03
N ALA A 25 -3.28 5.15 1.42
CA ALA A 25 -3.41 3.69 1.37
C ALA A 25 -3.29 3.08 2.77
N GLU A 26 -2.38 3.57 3.63
CA GLU A 26 -2.30 3.10 5.02
C GLU A 26 -3.60 3.43 5.78
N ASN A 27 -4.11 4.66 5.67
CA ASN A 27 -5.37 5.06 6.32
C ASN A 27 -6.57 4.27 5.79
N PHE A 28 -6.61 4.02 4.49
CA PHE A 28 -7.63 3.17 3.88
C PHE A 28 -7.60 1.74 4.44
N LEU A 29 -6.42 1.16 4.63
CA LEU A 29 -6.28 -0.15 5.27
C LEU A 29 -6.67 -0.14 6.75
N VAL A 30 -6.50 0.98 7.47
CA VAL A 30 -7.01 1.16 8.83
C VAL A 30 -8.54 1.14 8.83
N LEU A 31 -9.19 1.88 7.94
CA LEU A 31 -10.65 1.89 7.81
C LEU A 31 -11.23 0.51 7.47
N GLU A 32 -10.50 -0.28 6.70
CA GLU A 32 -10.86 -1.66 6.36
C GLU A 32 -10.49 -2.69 7.43
N GLY A 33 -9.78 -2.30 8.50
CA GLY A 33 -9.28 -3.22 9.52
C GLY A 33 -8.11 -4.12 9.06
N MET A 34 -7.54 -3.85 7.89
CA MET A 34 -6.54 -4.68 7.19
C MET A 34 -5.10 -4.20 7.37
N LYS A 35 -4.84 -3.15 8.17
CA LYS A 35 -3.48 -2.67 8.43
C LYS A 35 -2.54 -3.77 8.95
N HIS A 36 -3.07 -4.74 9.68
CA HIS A 36 -2.31 -5.89 10.16
C HIS A 36 -1.72 -6.76 9.03
N CYS A 37 -2.27 -6.72 7.82
CA CYS A 37 -1.75 -7.47 6.66
C CYS A 37 -0.45 -6.87 6.10
N ILE A 38 -0.29 -5.54 6.16
CA ILE A 38 0.94 -4.86 5.72
C ILE A 38 1.96 -4.74 6.86
N LYS A 39 1.48 -4.59 8.10
CA LYS A 39 2.29 -4.50 9.31
C LYS A 39 1.81 -5.57 10.29
N PRO A 40 2.20 -6.85 10.08
CA PRO A 40 1.85 -7.91 11.00
C PRO A 40 2.41 -7.61 12.38
N GLU A 41 1.55 -7.67 13.38
CA GLU A 41 1.95 -7.64 14.77
C GLU A 41 2.54 -9.01 15.15
N PRO A 42 3.64 -9.07 15.93
CA PRO A 42 4.19 -10.34 16.37
C PRO A 42 3.13 -11.11 17.18
N GLY A 43 2.83 -12.33 16.75
CA GLY A 43 1.83 -13.20 17.38
C GLY A 43 0.42 -13.12 16.80
N LYS A 44 0.18 -12.31 15.76
CA LYS A 44 -1.12 -12.23 15.07
C LYS A 44 -1.06 -12.98 13.74
N GLU A 45 -1.85 -14.04 13.62
CA GLU A 45 -1.99 -14.77 12.35
C GLU A 45 -2.82 -13.92 11.38
N ILE A 46 -2.24 -13.58 10.23
CA ILE A 46 -2.98 -12.96 9.14
C ILE A 46 -3.75 -14.07 8.42
N ALA A 47 -5.07 -13.99 8.43
CA ALA A 47 -5.88 -14.89 7.64
C ALA A 47 -5.57 -14.69 6.16
N ARG A 48 -5.39 -15.78 5.42
CA ARG A 48 -5.08 -15.74 3.99
C ARG A 48 -6.12 -14.92 3.20
N ALA A 49 -7.39 -14.99 3.59
CA ALA A 49 -8.46 -14.21 2.99
C ALA A 49 -8.24 -12.69 3.16
N ASP A 50 -7.79 -12.24 4.34
CA ASP A 50 -7.48 -10.84 4.61
C ASP A 50 -6.23 -10.38 3.85
N ASP A 51 -5.20 -11.24 3.73
CA ASP A 51 -4.03 -10.93 2.89
C ASP A 51 -4.43 -10.79 1.41
N GLU A 52 -5.17 -11.74 0.84
CA GLU A 52 -5.60 -11.66 -0.56
C GLU A 52 -6.47 -10.43 -0.83
N LYS A 53 -7.35 -10.08 0.11
CA LYS A 53 -8.22 -8.89 0.02
C LYS A 53 -7.44 -7.59 0.12
N THR A 54 -6.49 -7.50 1.05
CA THR A 54 -5.59 -6.35 1.22
C THR A 54 -4.76 -6.14 -0.03
N LYS A 55 -4.17 -7.21 -0.57
CA LYS A 55 -3.40 -7.18 -1.81
C LYS A 55 -4.23 -6.67 -2.98
N ALA A 56 -5.43 -7.22 -3.18
CA ALA A 56 -6.31 -6.80 -4.26
C ALA A 56 -6.67 -5.31 -4.15
N LYS A 57 -6.97 -4.83 -2.93
CA LYS A 57 -7.23 -3.41 -2.70
C LYS A 57 -6.04 -2.52 -3.01
N LEU A 58 -4.85 -2.88 -2.53
CA LEU A 58 -3.62 -2.14 -2.84
C LEU A 58 -3.39 -2.08 -4.34
N ILE A 59 -3.51 -3.21 -5.06
CA ILE A 59 -3.38 -3.25 -6.52
C ILE A 59 -4.38 -2.32 -7.21
N MET A 60 -5.63 -2.26 -6.75
CA MET A 60 -6.63 -1.35 -7.32
C MET A 60 -6.30 0.14 -7.14
N THR A 61 -5.50 0.48 -6.12
CA THR A 61 -5.00 1.84 -5.90
C THR A 61 -3.68 2.11 -6.65
N ILE A 62 -3.12 1.14 -7.37
CA ILE A 62 -1.87 1.29 -8.11
C ILE A 62 -2.17 1.51 -9.59
N ASP A 63 -1.39 2.36 -10.26
CA ASP A 63 -1.53 2.53 -11.70
C ASP A 63 -1.10 1.25 -12.46
N PRO A 64 -1.85 0.82 -13.49
CA PRO A 64 -1.52 -0.38 -14.27
C PRO A 64 -0.10 -0.38 -14.84
N SER A 65 0.50 0.79 -15.10
CA SER A 65 1.90 0.89 -15.55
C SER A 65 2.89 0.30 -14.53
N LEU A 66 2.54 0.27 -13.24
CA LEU A 66 3.38 -0.26 -12.18
C LEU A 66 3.14 -1.76 -11.92
N TYR A 67 2.12 -2.36 -12.54
CA TYR A 67 1.78 -3.78 -12.33
C TYR A 67 2.93 -4.73 -12.68
N VAL A 68 3.81 -4.35 -13.61
CA VAL A 68 5.00 -5.15 -13.94
C VAL A 68 5.93 -5.36 -12.75
N HIS A 69 6.00 -4.40 -11.82
CA HIS A 69 6.84 -4.47 -10.61
C HIS A 69 6.16 -5.22 -9.46
N VAL A 70 4.83 -5.18 -9.40
CA VAL A 70 4.02 -5.75 -8.32
C VAL A 70 3.33 -7.07 -8.66
N LYS A 71 3.35 -7.53 -9.92
CA LYS A 71 2.80 -8.85 -10.28
C LYS A 71 3.59 -10.01 -9.67
N THR A 72 4.85 -9.78 -9.29
CA THR A 72 5.75 -10.82 -8.79
C THR A 72 5.55 -11.10 -7.30
N VAL A 73 4.93 -10.18 -6.56
CA VAL A 73 4.79 -10.31 -5.11
C VAL A 73 3.59 -11.18 -4.74
N LYS A 74 3.79 -12.05 -3.75
CA LYS A 74 2.79 -13.04 -3.35
C LYS A 74 1.90 -12.54 -2.22
N SER A 75 2.45 -11.77 -1.28
CA SER A 75 1.75 -11.27 -0.08
C SER A 75 1.60 -9.75 -0.05
N SER A 76 0.61 -9.24 0.69
CA SER A 76 0.36 -7.79 0.83
C SER A 76 1.50 -7.06 1.50
N LYS A 77 2.13 -7.69 2.50
CA LYS A 77 3.33 -7.15 3.14
C LYS A 77 4.49 -7.00 2.15
N ASP A 78 4.71 -8.02 1.32
CA ASP A 78 5.79 -8.02 0.34
C ASP A 78 5.54 -6.97 -0.75
N LEU A 79 4.28 -6.83 -1.18
CA LEU A 79 3.82 -5.75 -2.03
C LEU A 79 4.13 -4.38 -1.44
N TRP A 80 3.72 -4.15 -0.20
CA TRP A 80 3.91 -2.88 0.49
C TRP A 80 5.41 -2.55 0.64
N ASN A 81 6.21 -3.51 1.11
CA ASN A 81 7.65 -3.36 1.25
C ASN A 81 8.34 -3.09 -0.08
N LYS A 82 7.93 -3.76 -1.16
CA LYS A 82 8.53 -3.55 -2.48
C LYS A 82 8.18 -2.18 -3.05
N LEU A 83 6.95 -1.70 -2.84
CA LEU A 83 6.57 -0.35 -3.18
C LEU A 83 7.37 0.68 -2.38
N GLN A 84 7.55 0.46 -1.07
CA GLN A 84 8.45 1.28 -0.26
C GLN A 84 9.86 1.27 -0.85
N GLN A 85 10.48 0.11 -1.10
CA GLN A 85 11.83 0.07 -1.65
C GLN A 85 11.97 0.73 -3.04
N LEU A 86 10.95 0.64 -3.90
CA LEU A 86 11.00 1.23 -5.24
C LEU A 86 10.82 2.75 -5.23
N PHE A 87 9.97 3.26 -4.33
CA PHE A 87 9.48 4.64 -4.37
C PHE A 87 9.90 5.50 -3.16
N ASP A 88 10.07 4.90 -1.98
CA ASP A 88 10.47 5.53 -0.71
C ASP A 88 11.99 5.76 -0.60
N ASP A 89 12.81 5.14 -1.46
CA ASP A 89 14.28 5.31 -1.49
C ASP A 89 14.73 6.77 -1.78
N SER A 90 13.79 7.65 -2.12
CA SER A 90 14.02 9.11 -2.21
C SER A 90 14.02 9.83 -0.85
N GLY A 91 13.72 9.12 0.24
CA GLY A 91 13.56 9.68 1.60
C GLY A 91 14.83 10.23 2.24
N PHE A 92 16.02 9.96 1.70
CA PHE A 92 17.25 10.57 2.24
C PHE A 92 17.48 12.02 1.79
N SER A 93 16.68 12.55 0.84
CA SER A 93 17.02 13.82 0.15
C SER A 93 16.05 14.98 0.37
N ARG A 94 14.95 14.81 1.12
CA ARG A 94 14.14 15.97 1.56
C ARG A 94 14.14 16.04 3.07
N ARG A 95 15.29 16.51 3.57
CA ARG A 95 15.30 17.45 4.70
C ARG A 95 14.14 18.42 4.51
N ILE A 96 13.21 18.38 5.46
CA ILE A 96 12.23 19.41 5.71
C ILE A 96 13.00 20.73 5.82
N SER A 97 12.79 21.60 4.83
CA SER A 97 12.98 23.04 4.98
C SER A 97 11.68 23.66 4.47
N LEU A 98 10.78 23.95 5.41
CA LEU A 98 9.96 25.17 5.56
C LEU A 98 8.87 24.92 6.61
#